data_AF-A0A1C5BUZ0-F1
#
_entry.id   AF-A0A1C5BUZ0-F1
#
_cell.length_a   1.000
_cell.length_b   1.000
_cell.length_c   1.000
_cell.angle_alpha   90.00
_cell.angle_beta   90.00
_cell.angle_gamma   90.00
#
_symmetry.space_group_name_H-M   'P 1'
#
loop_
_entity.id
_entity.type
_entity.pdbx_description
1 polymer ?
#
loop_
_entity_poly.entity_id
_entity_poly.type
_entity_poly.pdbx_seq_one_letter_code
_entity_poly.pdbx_strand_id
1 'polypeptide(L)' 'APPAADAAKVRLLRSYDAAAEPTGELGVPDPYYGDIAGFEECLELVEAASEGLLSAVRDTIEEAAA' A
#
# COMPACT_ATOMS: atom_id res chain seq x y z
N ALA A 1 -22.58 7.76 -4.93
CA ALA A 1 -21.37 7.11 -4.38
C ALA A 1 -21.08 5.85 -5.18
N PRO A 2 -19.81 5.42 -5.30
CA PRO A 2 -19.49 4.14 -5.94
C PRO A 2 -20.20 2.97 -5.21
N PRO A 3 -20.52 1.87 -5.91
CA PRO A 3 -21.03 0.65 -5.30
C PRO A 3 -20.09 0.13 -4.20
N ALA A 4 -20.64 -0.54 -3.18
CA ALA A 4 -19.85 -1.08 -2.06
C ALA A 4 -18.73 -2.02 -2.53
N ALA A 5 -18.97 -2.81 -3.58
CA ALA A 5 -17.98 -3.69 -4.19
C ALA A 5 -16.80 -2.92 -4.81
N ASP A 6 -17.02 -1.73 -5.36
CA ASP A 6 -15.95 -0.91 -5.93
C ASP A 6 -15.18 -0.17 -4.85
N ALA A 7 -15.86 0.29 -3.79
CA ALA A 7 -15.21 0.90 -2.64
C ALA A 7 -14.24 -0.07 -1.94
N ALA A 8 -14.58 -1.36 -1.87
CA ALA A 8 -13.74 -2.39 -1.24
C ALA A 8 -12.40 -2.65 -1.98
N LYS A 9 -12.27 -2.19 -3.23
CA LYS A 9 -11.02 -2.31 -4.02
C LYS A 9 -9.96 -1.30 -3.60
N VAL A 10 -10.35 -0.20 -2.95
CA VAL A 10 -9.44 0.88 -2.58
C VAL A 10 -8.81 0.59 -1.22
N ARG A 11 -7.47 0.60 -1.15
CA ARG A 11 -6.70 0.37 0.08
C ARG A 11 -5.49 1.32 0.13
N LEU A 12 -5.03 1.65 1.33
CA LEU A 12 -3.79 2.41 1.53
C LEU A 12 -2.60 1.52 1.18
N LEU A 13 -1.57 2.05 0.53
CA LEU A 13 -0.40 1.25 0.11
C LEU A 13 0.24 0.53 1.31
N ARG A 14 0.51 1.25 2.40
CA ARG A 14 1.14 0.68 3.59
C ARG A 14 0.26 -0.32 4.35
N SER A 15 -1.00 -0.56 3.96
CA SER A 15 -1.77 -1.69 4.52
C SER A 15 -1.21 -3.05 4.07
N TYR A 16 -0.32 -3.07 3.07
CA TYR A 16 0.38 -4.26 2.59
C TYR A 16 1.78 -4.42 3.20
N ASP A 17 2.24 -3.45 3.98
CA ASP A 17 3.51 -3.55 4.71
C ASP A 17 3.32 -4.43 5.95
N ALA A 18 4.04 -5.56 6.01
CA ALA A 18 3.93 -6.51 7.12
C ALA A 18 4.47 -5.95 8.45
N ALA A 19 5.32 -4.91 8.40
CA ALA A 19 5.84 -4.22 9.57
C ALA A 19 4.92 -3.07 10.02
N ALA A 20 3.90 -2.71 9.22
CA ALA A 20 2.97 -1.65 9.59
C ALA A 20 1.92 -2.14 10.58
N GLU A 21 1.76 -1.41 11.68
CA GLU A 21 0.69 -1.64 12.64
C GLU A 21 -0.68 -1.34 11.99
N PRO A 22 -1.67 -2.25 12.07
CA PRO A 22 -2.98 -2.07 11.42
C PRO A 22 -3.76 -0.83 11.88
N THR A 23 -3.47 -0.34 13.10
CA THR A 23 -4.06 0.89 13.67
C THR A 23 -3.11 2.08 13.60
N GLY A 24 -1.94 1.92 12.98
CA GLY A 24 -0.93 2.95 12.82
C GLY A 24 -1.24 3.92 11.69
N GLU A 25 -0.38 4.94 11.55
CA GLU A 25 -0.44 5.89 10.45
C GLU A 25 0.09 5.23 9.17
N LEU A 26 -0.82 4.70 8.35
CA LEU A 26 -0.52 4.03 7.07
C LEU A 26 -0.28 5.00 5.90
N GLY A 27 -0.16 6.30 6.20
CA GLY A 27 0.20 7.31 5.22
C GLY A 27 1.64 7.13 4.76
N VAL A 28 1.89 7.36 3.48
CA VAL A 28 3.24 7.64 2.96
C VAL A 28 3.40 9.15 2.98
N PRO A 29 4.39 9.71 3.70
CA PRO A 29 4.63 11.15 3.71
C PRO A 29 4.92 11.67 2.31
N ASP A 30 4.40 12.85 1.96
CA ASP A 30 4.71 13.51 0.69
C ASP A 30 6.06 14.22 0.79
N PRO A 31 7.11 13.80 0.04
CA PRO A 31 8.44 14.38 0.15
C PRO A 31 8.61 15.65 -0.68
N TYR A 32 7.60 16.09 -1.46
CA TYR A 32 7.76 17.07 -2.54
C TYR A 32 8.38 18.42 -2.12
N TYR A 33 8.14 18.86 -0.89
CA TYR A 33 8.70 20.11 -0.35
C TYR A 33 9.81 19.87 0.70
N GLY A 34 10.23 18.62 0.88
CA GLY A 34 11.28 18.20 1.81
C GLY A 34 12.67 18.15 1.19
N ASP A 35 13.58 17.47 1.89
CA ASP A 35 14.93 17.18 1.42
C ASP A 35 15.05 15.73 0.94
N ILE A 36 16.28 15.32 0.58
CA ILE A 36 16.54 13.98 0.05
C ILE A 36 16.19 12.87 1.06
N ALA A 37 16.32 13.12 2.36
CA ALA A 37 16.00 12.12 3.38
C ALA A 37 14.50 11.81 3.38
N GLY A 38 13.65 12.82 3.13
CA GLY A 38 12.21 12.59 2.96
C GLY A 38 11.87 11.73 1.74
N PHE A 39 12.63 11.87 0.63
CA PHE A 39 12.47 11.00 -0.54
C PHE A 39 12.94 9.57 -0.26
N GLU A 40 14.05 9.40 0.47
CA GLU A 40 14.56 8.09 0.89
C GLU A 40 13.55 7.37 1.79
N GLU A 41 13.00 8.06 2.81
CA GLU A 41 11.94 7.51 3.67
C GLU A 41 10.70 7.11 2.85
N CYS A 42 10.24 7.97 1.93
CA CYS A 42 9.11 7.67 1.06
C CYS A 42 9.36 6.41 0.22
N LEU A 43 10.56 6.26 -0.35
CA LEU A 43 10.94 5.09 -1.12
C LEU A 43 10.96 3.82 -0.26
N GLU A 44 11.60 3.87 0.91
CA GLU A 44 11.66 2.73 1.84
C GLU A 44 10.26 2.22 2.22
N LEU A 45 9.33 3.14 2.51
CA LEU A 45 7.94 2.79 2.84
C LEU A 45 7.19 2.17 1.64
N VAL A 46 7.43 2.66 0.43
CA VAL A 46 6.84 2.11 -0.80
C VAL A 46 7.38 0.70 -1.08
N GLU A 47 8.69 0.50 -0.93
CA GLU A 47 9.34 -0.79 -1.15
C GLU A 47 8.85 -1.83 -0.13
N ALA A 48 8.81 -1.48 1.16
CA ALA A 48 8.32 -2.35 2.23
C ALA A 48 6.89 -2.86 2.00
N ALA A 49 6.01 -2.01 1.46
CA ALA A 49 4.64 -2.39 1.14
C ALA A 49 4.49 -3.18 -0.17
N SER A 50 5.44 -3.08 -1.10
CA SER A 50 5.31 -3.60 -2.45
C SER A 50 5.26 -5.12 -2.51
N GLU A 51 6.00 -5.82 -1.63
CA GLU A 51 5.97 -7.29 -1.58
C GLU A 51 4.58 -7.82 -1.21
N GLY A 52 3.95 -7.25 -0.17
CA GLY A 52 2.60 -7.63 0.24
C GLY A 52 1.55 -7.30 -0.82
N LEU A 53 1.70 -6.17 -1.53
CA LEU A 53 0.82 -5.81 -2.64
C LEU A 53 0.90 -6.85 -3.77
N LEU A 54 2.12 -7.26 -4.16
CA LEU A 54 2.32 -8.24 -5.21
C LEU A 54 1.73 -9.61 -4.83
N SER A 55 1.86 -10.03 -3.57
CA SER A 55 1.20 -11.24 -3.06
C SER A 55 -0.31 -11.13 -3.21
N ALA A 56 -0.92 -10.05 -2.72
CA ALA A 56 -2.37 -9.88 -2.75
C ALA A 56 -2.94 -9.85 -4.17
N VAL A 57 -2.23 -9.21 -5.11
CA VAL A 57 -2.61 -9.18 -6.52
C VAL A 57 -2.53 -10.57 -7.15
N ARG A 58 -1.47 -11.34 -6.85
CA ARG A 58 -1.30 -12.71 -7.34
C ARG A 58 -2.43 -13.61 -6.85
N ASP A 59 -2.74 -13.57 -5.55
CA ASP A 59 -3.84 -14.32 -4.94
C ASP A 59 -5.18 -13.96 -5.61
N THR A 60 -5.44 -12.66 -5.82
CA THR A 60 -6.67 -12.19 -6.48
C THR A 60 -6.79 -12.71 -7.92
N ILE A 61 -5.69 -12.75 -8.66
CA ILE A 61 -5.69 -13.25 -10.05
C ILE A 61 -5.91 -14.77 -10.07
N GLU A 62 -5.29 -15.50 -9.14
CA GLU A 62 -5.45 -16.95 -9.02
C GLU A 62 -6.88 -17.33 -8.62
N GLU A 63 -7.48 -16.62 -7.67
CA GLU A 63 -8.90 -16.78 -7.30
C GLU A 63 -9.85 -16.47 -8.46
N ALA A 64 -9.55 -15.46 -9.28
CA ALA A 64 -10.37 -15.11 -10.44
C ALA A 64 -10.23 -16.12 -11.60
N ALA A 65 -9.13 -16.89 -11.64
CA ALA A 65 -8.87 -17.90 -12.67
C ALA A 65 -9.41 -19.30 -12.31
N ALA A 66 -9.74 -19.53 -11.04
CA ALA A 66 -10.35 -20.75 -10.52
C ALA A 66 -11.86 -20.80 -10.77
#